data_AF-A0A2G8KHD7-F1
#
_entry.id   AF-A0A2G8KHD7-F1
#
_cell.length_a   1.000
_cell.length_b   1.000
_cell.length_c   1.000
_cell.angle_alpha   90.00
_cell.angle_beta   90.00
_cell.angle_gamma   90.00
#
_symmetry.space_group_name_H-M   'P 1'
#
loop_
_entity.id
_entity.type
_entity.pdbx_description
1 polymer ?
#
loop_
_entity_poly.entity_id
_entity_poly.type
_entity_poly.pdbx_seq_one_letter_code
_entity_poly.pdbx_strand_id
1 'polypeptide(L)'
;MMKADSECCDETECPLSNEALKSYHNATPRVKEPVINLSRRNNKSNRRKDPPKEKSLEKQLEKSMGKFQECQLKATKCRNDYLMTLAATNTTLQKYFKQDVMSLIDCLDLGYVSQMKRTLSAFHSAELQVQKLHTDCLRRLEIHLKNLDAGKDKDLFLFANPVHFQPPVPFQYQPHGGDEVSTVVGHHDILYDELTSKYDNSLSRVETLRMETDEIKKSLDAVLSTMRDERINILQEDVTRLFHSLSPKNNLIIQNTDVTRSSSLRRKQTSMESEVYYLGKYKDYLQKANSQARIQSRLELIQDALSIDASQQRVVPQRHAGKSMKKMRKRPKSVFKTTLFGGDLEEYISITGTDIPCVVESCIEFISLYGEDPLPDLGAKGDVHLWPAYSKPTSGNFLHRSFQLI
;
A
#
# COMPACT_ATOMS: atom_id res chain seq x y z
N MET A 1 -20.79 -27.88 34.48
CA MET A 1 -21.85 -28.83 34.86
C MET A 1 -21.23 -29.91 35.74
N MET A 2 -20.95 -29.55 37.00
CA MET A 2 -20.53 -30.53 38.02
C MET A 2 -21.81 -31.03 38.67
N LYS A 3 -22.07 -32.34 38.57
CA LYS A 3 -23.07 -33.00 39.41
C LYS A 3 -22.57 -32.85 40.85
N ALA A 4 -23.21 -31.97 41.61
CA ALA A 4 -23.13 -32.03 43.06
C ALA A 4 -23.95 -33.26 43.46
N ASP A 5 -23.27 -34.31 43.92
CA ASP A 5 -23.92 -35.48 44.51
C ASP A 5 -24.78 -34.99 45.67
N SER A 6 -26.11 -35.16 45.54
CA SER A 6 -27.09 -34.67 46.49
C SER A 6 -27.27 -35.61 47.70
N GLU A 7 -26.22 -36.34 48.09
CA GLU A 7 -26.27 -37.34 49.17
C GLU A 7 -25.79 -36.82 50.53
N CYS A 8 -25.34 -35.57 50.64
CA CYS A 8 -24.70 -35.10 51.88
C CYS A 8 -25.61 -34.31 52.84
N CYS A 9 -26.93 -34.28 52.64
CA CYS A 9 -27.84 -33.40 53.41
C CYS A 9 -28.89 -34.11 54.28
N ASP A 10 -28.89 -35.44 54.40
CA ASP A 10 -29.83 -36.16 55.28
C ASP A 10 -29.30 -36.38 56.72
N GLU A 11 -28.09 -35.92 57.03
CA GLU A 11 -27.58 -35.82 58.41
C GLU A 11 -27.79 -34.41 58.97
N THR A 12 -29.04 -33.93 59.03
CA THR A 12 -29.36 -32.61 59.60
C THR A 12 -29.15 -32.52 61.12
N GLU A 13 -28.70 -33.57 61.79
CA GLU A 13 -28.60 -33.61 63.26
C GLU A 13 -27.19 -34.01 63.74
N CYS A 14 -26.52 -33.07 64.40
CA CYS A 14 -25.22 -33.29 65.04
C CYS A 14 -25.30 -34.52 65.99
N PRO A 15 -24.54 -35.60 65.74
CA PRO A 15 -24.62 -36.84 66.52
C PRO A 15 -24.40 -36.63 68.03
N LEU A 16 -23.51 -35.70 68.37
CA LEU A 16 -23.17 -35.32 69.74
C LEU A 16 -24.31 -34.59 70.45
N SER A 17 -25.05 -33.73 69.76
CA SER A 17 -26.23 -33.06 70.36
C SER A 17 -27.36 -34.05 70.57
N ASN A 18 -27.51 -35.01 69.67
CA ASN A 18 -28.52 -36.06 69.71
C ASN A 18 -28.33 -37.03 70.88
N GLU A 19 -27.09 -37.41 71.18
CA GLU A 19 -26.78 -38.29 72.31
C GLU A 19 -27.00 -37.60 73.67
N ALA A 20 -26.61 -36.32 73.77
CA ALA A 20 -26.86 -35.50 74.95
C ALA A 20 -28.37 -35.24 75.16
N LEU A 21 -29.10 -34.98 74.08
CA LEU A 21 -30.55 -34.82 74.08
C LEU A 21 -31.26 -36.11 74.55
N LYS A 22 -30.91 -37.26 73.96
CA LYS A 22 -31.45 -38.57 74.37
C LYS A 22 -31.18 -38.86 75.85
N SER A 23 -29.98 -38.55 76.35
CA SER A 23 -29.61 -38.73 77.76
C SER A 23 -30.44 -37.84 78.69
N TYR A 24 -30.68 -36.59 78.31
CA TYR A 24 -31.57 -35.68 79.04
C TYR A 24 -33.03 -36.16 79.04
N HIS A 25 -33.57 -36.54 77.87
CA HIS A 25 -34.94 -37.06 77.74
C HIS A 25 -35.14 -38.37 78.51
N ASN A 26 -34.12 -39.21 78.63
CA ASN A 26 -34.17 -40.46 79.40
C ASN A 26 -34.06 -40.24 80.92
N ALA A 27 -33.33 -39.22 81.37
CA ALA A 27 -33.13 -38.92 82.79
C ALA A 27 -34.32 -38.17 83.42
N THR A 28 -34.99 -37.32 82.64
CA THR A 28 -36.11 -36.48 83.08
C THR A 28 -37.33 -37.26 83.62
N PRO A 29 -37.88 -38.29 82.95
CA PRO A 29 -39.04 -39.04 83.45
C PRO A 29 -38.71 -39.89 84.68
N ARG A 30 -37.43 -40.28 84.88
CA ARG A 30 -36.98 -41.07 86.03
C ARG A 30 -37.07 -40.33 87.36
N VAL A 31 -37.29 -39.01 87.35
CA VAL A 31 -37.53 -38.20 88.55
C VAL A 31 -39.00 -38.33 89.03
N LYS A 32 -39.95 -38.65 88.13
CA LYS A 32 -41.39 -38.66 88.44
C LYS A 32 -41.78 -39.72 89.48
N GLU A 33 -41.25 -40.94 89.36
CA GLU A 33 -41.54 -42.04 90.30
C GLU A 33 -41.01 -41.77 91.73
N PRO A 34 -39.74 -41.34 91.92
CA PRO A 34 -39.25 -40.90 93.22
C PRO A 34 -40.06 -39.77 93.85
N VAL A 35 -40.53 -38.79 93.06
CA VAL A 35 -41.40 -37.69 93.55
C VAL A 35 -42.73 -38.25 94.07
N ILE A 36 -43.42 -39.08 93.28
CA ILE A 36 -44.70 -39.68 93.68
C ILE A 36 -44.52 -40.55 94.94
N ASN A 37 -43.45 -41.33 95.01
CA ASN A 37 -43.14 -42.17 96.16
C ASN A 37 -42.77 -41.36 97.41
N LEU A 38 -42.07 -40.25 97.26
CA LEU A 38 -41.75 -39.31 98.34
C LEU A 38 -43.03 -38.66 98.87
N SER A 39 -43.91 -38.14 98.00
CA SER A 39 -45.20 -37.55 98.40
C SER A 39 -46.14 -38.57 99.07
N ARG A 40 -46.19 -39.81 98.57
CA ARG A 40 -46.98 -40.90 99.20
C ARG A 40 -46.47 -41.25 100.59
N ARG A 41 -45.14 -41.29 100.79
CA ARG A 41 -44.52 -41.61 102.09
C ARG A 41 -44.64 -40.45 103.08
N ASN A 42 -44.52 -39.21 102.61
CA ASN A 42 -44.72 -38.00 103.42
C ASN A 42 -46.18 -37.85 103.90
N ASN A 43 -47.16 -38.19 103.06
CA ASN A 43 -48.57 -38.23 103.48
C ASN A 43 -48.87 -39.37 104.47
N LYS A 44 -48.10 -40.46 104.42
CA LYS A 44 -48.26 -41.63 105.32
C LYS A 44 -47.59 -41.41 106.68
N SER A 45 -46.50 -40.65 106.76
CA SER A 45 -45.89 -40.19 108.01
C SER A 45 -46.78 -39.15 108.72
N ASN A 46 -47.35 -38.18 108.00
CA ASN A 46 -48.23 -37.16 108.60
C ASN A 46 -49.55 -37.70 109.20
N ARG A 47 -49.99 -38.91 108.83
CA ARG A 47 -51.27 -39.51 109.29
C ARG A 47 -51.12 -40.51 110.46
N ARG A 48 -49.91 -40.86 110.92
CA ARG A 48 -49.70 -41.91 111.94
C ARG A 48 -48.78 -41.42 113.07
N LYS A 49 -49.22 -41.50 114.34
CA LYS A 49 -48.50 -41.03 115.54
C LYS A 49 -48.19 -42.17 116.55
N ASP A 50 -47.75 -43.34 116.06
CA ASP A 50 -47.28 -44.48 116.90
C ASP A 50 -45.73 -44.45 117.01
N PRO A 51 -45.11 -44.33 118.20
CA PRO A 51 -43.67 -44.07 118.35
C PRO A 51 -42.70 -45.11 117.74
N PRO A 52 -42.94 -46.44 117.75
CA PRO A 52 -42.02 -47.41 117.13
C PRO A 52 -42.17 -47.50 115.60
N LYS A 53 -43.32 -47.11 115.03
CA LYS A 53 -43.55 -47.13 113.58
C LYS A 53 -43.08 -45.82 112.90
N GLU A 54 -42.99 -44.74 113.67
CA GLU A 54 -42.51 -43.42 113.23
C GLU A 54 -41.05 -43.46 112.80
N LYS A 55 -40.14 -44.02 113.62
CA LYS A 55 -38.71 -44.17 113.28
C LYS A 55 -38.46 -45.01 112.01
N SER A 56 -39.29 -46.02 111.76
CA SER A 56 -39.19 -46.84 110.54
C SER A 56 -39.71 -46.11 109.30
N LEU A 57 -40.76 -45.28 109.45
CA LEU A 57 -41.29 -44.46 108.37
C LEU A 57 -40.35 -43.30 108.03
N GLU A 58 -39.69 -42.73 109.03
CA GLU A 58 -38.66 -41.69 108.89
C GLU A 58 -37.44 -42.20 108.10
N LYS A 59 -36.89 -43.37 108.45
CA LYS A 59 -35.80 -44.01 107.69
C LYS A 59 -36.20 -44.36 106.24
N GLN A 60 -37.48 -44.68 106.00
CA GLN A 60 -37.98 -44.92 104.64
C GLN A 60 -38.21 -43.62 103.86
N LEU A 61 -38.59 -42.54 104.54
CA LEU A 61 -38.72 -41.20 103.98
C LEU A 61 -37.34 -40.67 103.57
N GLU A 62 -36.34 -40.80 104.43
CA GLU A 62 -34.95 -40.41 104.17
C GLU A 62 -34.36 -41.16 102.97
N LYS A 63 -34.55 -42.48 102.88
CA LYS A 63 -34.17 -43.27 101.69
C LYS A 63 -34.89 -42.83 100.41
N SER A 64 -36.14 -42.39 100.53
CA SER A 64 -36.91 -41.90 99.37
C SER A 64 -36.44 -40.51 98.93
N MET A 65 -36.06 -39.67 99.90
CA MET A 65 -35.49 -38.35 99.68
C MET A 65 -34.12 -38.45 99.02
N GLY A 66 -33.24 -39.35 99.48
CA GLY A 66 -31.94 -39.60 98.84
C GLY A 66 -32.06 -40.08 97.39
N LYS A 67 -32.98 -41.01 97.11
CA LYS A 67 -33.25 -41.46 95.72
C LYS A 67 -33.81 -40.35 94.83
N PHE A 68 -34.69 -39.50 95.38
CA PHE A 68 -35.19 -38.34 94.66
C PHE A 68 -34.07 -37.34 94.33
N GLN A 69 -33.23 -37.01 95.31
CA GLN A 69 -32.07 -36.12 95.12
C GLN A 69 -31.08 -36.67 94.10
N GLU A 70 -30.80 -37.98 94.12
CA GLU A 70 -29.92 -38.63 93.14
C GLU A 70 -30.49 -38.57 91.71
N CYS A 71 -31.78 -38.90 91.53
CA CYS A 71 -32.44 -38.80 90.24
C CYS A 71 -32.53 -37.35 89.74
N GLN A 72 -32.81 -36.39 90.62
CA GLN A 72 -32.87 -34.96 90.29
C GLN A 72 -31.49 -34.43 89.90
N LEU A 73 -30.43 -34.82 90.61
CA LEU A 73 -29.06 -34.47 90.28
C LEU A 73 -28.65 -35.05 88.93
N LYS A 74 -28.99 -36.31 88.65
CA LYS A 74 -28.70 -36.95 87.36
C LYS A 74 -29.43 -36.26 86.19
N ALA A 75 -30.71 -35.94 86.36
CA ALA A 75 -31.47 -35.20 85.35
C ALA A 75 -30.90 -33.79 85.12
N THR A 76 -30.46 -33.12 86.19
CA THR A 76 -29.81 -31.80 86.10
C THR A 76 -28.47 -31.88 85.38
N LYS A 77 -27.64 -32.89 85.64
CA LYS A 77 -26.38 -33.15 84.92
C LYS A 77 -26.63 -33.35 83.43
N CYS A 78 -27.53 -34.27 83.07
CA CYS A 78 -27.86 -34.51 81.66
C CYS A 78 -28.45 -33.27 80.97
N ARG A 79 -29.23 -32.43 81.68
CA ARG A 79 -29.74 -31.16 81.15
C ARG A 79 -28.61 -30.17 80.88
N ASN A 80 -27.69 -30.02 81.83
CA ASN A 80 -26.57 -29.10 81.71
C ASN A 80 -25.65 -29.54 80.55
N ASP A 81 -25.35 -30.84 80.45
CA ASP A 81 -24.57 -31.39 79.35
C ASP A 81 -25.24 -31.12 77.99
N TYR A 82 -26.56 -31.33 77.89
CA TYR A 82 -27.32 -30.99 76.68
C TYR A 82 -27.25 -29.49 76.33
N LEU A 83 -27.44 -28.59 77.30
CA LEU A 83 -27.38 -27.15 77.06
C LEU A 83 -25.98 -26.70 76.59
N MET A 84 -24.92 -27.28 77.15
CA MET A 84 -23.54 -27.00 76.73
C MET A 84 -23.29 -27.51 75.30
N THR A 85 -23.71 -28.73 74.99
CA THR A 85 -23.58 -29.29 73.63
C THR A 85 -24.42 -28.52 72.60
N LEU A 86 -25.62 -28.05 72.98
CA LEU A 86 -26.46 -27.20 72.13
C LEU A 86 -25.79 -25.86 71.83
N ALA A 87 -25.23 -25.21 72.86
CA ALA A 87 -24.48 -23.97 72.68
C ALA A 87 -23.26 -24.18 71.77
N ALA A 88 -22.47 -25.24 71.99
CA ALA A 88 -21.31 -25.58 71.16
C ALA A 88 -21.71 -25.87 69.70
N THR A 89 -22.81 -26.59 69.48
CA THR A 89 -23.34 -26.88 68.13
C THR A 89 -23.75 -25.61 67.42
N ASN A 90 -24.50 -24.72 68.09
CA ASN A 90 -24.92 -23.43 67.54
C ASN A 90 -23.73 -22.52 67.21
N THR A 91 -22.71 -22.46 68.08
CA THR A 91 -21.47 -21.71 67.81
C THR A 91 -20.73 -22.27 66.61
N THR A 92 -20.63 -23.59 66.49
CA THR A 92 -19.96 -24.25 65.35
C THR A 92 -20.71 -23.96 64.05
N LEU A 93 -22.04 -24.03 64.05
CA LEU A 93 -22.86 -23.72 62.88
C LEU A 93 -22.70 -22.26 62.45
N GLN A 94 -22.71 -21.33 63.41
CA GLN A 94 -22.47 -19.92 63.12
C GLN A 94 -21.06 -19.68 62.56
N LYS A 95 -20.04 -20.32 63.11
CA LYS A 95 -18.67 -20.22 62.60
C LYS A 95 -18.58 -20.77 61.17
N TYR A 96 -19.20 -21.92 60.91
CA TYR A 96 -19.22 -22.52 59.58
C TYR A 96 -19.78 -21.56 58.53
N PHE A 97 -21.00 -21.04 58.75
CA PHE A 97 -21.65 -20.19 57.76
C PHE A 97 -21.12 -18.75 57.70
N LYS A 98 -20.60 -18.20 58.81
CA LYS A 98 -20.09 -16.82 58.83
C LYS A 98 -18.62 -16.70 58.42
N GLN A 99 -17.82 -17.74 58.65
CA GLN A 99 -16.38 -17.71 58.43
C GLN A 99 -15.96 -18.79 57.44
N ASP A 100 -16.21 -20.06 57.77
CA ASP A 100 -15.59 -21.18 57.03
C ASP A 100 -16.05 -21.25 55.57
N VAL A 101 -17.35 -21.01 55.28
CA VAL A 101 -17.86 -20.97 53.90
C VAL A 101 -17.24 -19.82 53.10
N MET A 102 -17.09 -18.63 53.70
CA MET A 102 -16.48 -17.49 53.02
C MET A 102 -15.02 -17.79 52.68
N SER A 103 -14.26 -18.31 53.66
CA SER A 103 -12.87 -18.71 53.45
C SER A 103 -12.72 -19.82 52.42
N LEU A 104 -13.66 -20.80 52.37
CA LEU A 104 -13.66 -21.83 51.33
C LEU A 104 -13.87 -21.24 49.94
N ILE A 105 -14.79 -20.29 49.78
CA ILE A 105 -15.03 -19.60 48.50
C ILE A 105 -13.77 -18.83 48.07
N ASP A 106 -13.13 -18.12 48.98
CA ASP A 106 -11.87 -17.41 48.69
C ASP A 106 -10.75 -18.39 48.31
N CYS A 107 -10.67 -19.54 48.98
CA CYS A 107 -9.73 -20.60 48.64
C CYS A 107 -10.02 -21.21 47.26
N LEU A 108 -11.28 -21.27 46.79
CA LEU A 108 -11.61 -21.82 45.47
C LEU A 108 -11.10 -20.93 44.33
N ASP A 109 -10.93 -19.62 44.53
CA ASP A 109 -10.35 -18.76 43.50
C ASP A 109 -8.90 -19.18 43.20
N LEU A 110 -8.13 -19.60 44.21
CA LEU A 110 -6.70 -19.96 44.08
C LEU A 110 -5.88 -18.93 43.25
N GLY A 111 -6.30 -17.67 43.25
CA GLY A 111 -5.68 -16.61 42.46
C GLY A 111 -5.97 -16.66 40.95
N TYR A 112 -6.99 -17.39 40.50
CA TYR A 112 -7.41 -17.50 39.10
C TYR A 112 -7.73 -16.14 38.49
N VAL A 113 -8.52 -15.31 39.18
CA VAL A 113 -8.85 -13.96 38.69
C VAL A 113 -7.58 -13.10 38.55
N SER A 114 -6.63 -13.22 39.48
CA SER A 114 -5.34 -12.52 39.42
C SER A 114 -4.51 -12.98 38.21
N GLN A 115 -4.46 -14.30 37.96
CA GLN A 115 -3.75 -14.86 36.81
C GLN A 115 -4.40 -14.47 35.48
N MET A 116 -5.74 -14.48 35.40
CA MET A 116 -6.47 -14.04 34.22
C MET A 116 -6.18 -12.56 33.94
N LYS A 117 -6.22 -11.70 34.97
CA LYS A 117 -5.87 -10.28 34.84
C LYS A 117 -4.46 -10.09 34.29
N ARG A 118 -3.47 -10.80 34.83
CA ARG A 118 -2.08 -10.75 34.31
C ARG A 118 -2.00 -11.17 32.85
N THR A 119 -2.70 -12.23 32.48
CA THR A 119 -2.70 -12.76 31.11
C THR A 119 -3.32 -11.77 30.12
N LEU A 120 -4.48 -11.19 30.48
CA LEU A 120 -5.14 -10.17 29.66
C LEU A 120 -4.33 -8.87 29.57
N SER A 121 -3.66 -8.46 30.65
CA SER A 121 -2.75 -7.31 30.62
C SER A 121 -1.55 -7.55 29.72
N ALA A 122 -0.97 -8.76 29.73
CA ALA A 122 0.11 -9.13 28.82
C ALA A 122 -0.36 -9.12 27.35
N PHE A 123 -1.53 -9.67 27.07
CA PHE A 123 -2.15 -9.61 25.74
C PHE A 123 -2.37 -8.16 25.28
N HIS A 124 -2.97 -7.32 26.12
CA HIS A 124 -3.18 -5.90 25.81
C HIS A 124 -1.87 -5.17 25.52
N SER A 125 -0.82 -5.41 26.31
CA SER A 125 0.50 -4.83 26.08
C SER A 125 1.11 -5.29 24.75
N ALA A 126 0.91 -6.55 24.36
CA ALA A 126 1.39 -7.08 23.09
C ALA A 126 0.68 -6.40 21.90
N GLU A 127 -0.65 -6.26 21.96
CA GLU A 127 -1.44 -5.57 20.94
C GLU A 127 -1.03 -4.10 20.79
N LEU A 128 -0.79 -3.39 21.91
CA LEU A 128 -0.31 -2.00 21.87
C LEU A 128 1.08 -1.90 21.20
N GLN A 129 1.97 -2.87 21.45
CA GLN A 129 3.28 -2.91 20.82
C GLN A 129 3.18 -3.19 19.31
N VAL A 130 2.28 -4.09 18.89
CA VAL A 130 1.99 -4.37 17.48
C VAL A 130 1.46 -3.10 16.80
N GLN A 131 0.50 -2.41 17.41
CA GLN A 131 -0.01 -1.12 16.91
C GLN A 131 1.12 -0.10 16.72
N LYS A 132 2.01 0.05 17.71
CA LYS A 132 3.16 0.95 17.62
C LYS A 132 4.08 0.58 16.45
N LEU A 133 4.40 -0.70 16.29
CA LEU A 133 5.22 -1.18 15.17
C LEU A 133 4.57 -0.89 13.82
N HIS A 134 3.25 -1.09 13.70
CA HIS A 134 2.51 -0.72 12.50
C HIS A 134 2.60 0.78 12.22
N THR A 135 2.38 1.64 13.22
CA THR A 135 2.52 3.09 13.06
C THR A 135 3.94 3.49 12.67
N ASP A 136 4.97 2.86 13.24
CA ASP A 136 6.37 3.11 12.88
C ASP A 136 6.69 2.66 11.43
N CYS A 137 6.14 1.53 10.99
CA CYS A 137 6.22 1.09 9.59
C CYS A 137 5.57 2.11 8.64
N LEU A 138 4.37 2.60 8.97
CA LEU A 138 3.68 3.62 8.18
C LEU A 138 4.48 4.93 8.13
N ARG A 139 5.08 5.35 9.25
CA ARG A 139 5.97 6.52 9.28
C ARG A 139 7.19 6.35 8.39
N ARG A 140 7.83 5.17 8.40
CA ARG A 140 8.95 4.87 7.49
C ARG A 140 8.52 4.94 6.02
N LEU A 141 7.37 4.36 5.70
CA LEU A 141 6.81 4.44 4.35
C LEU A 141 6.55 5.90 3.95
N GLU A 142 5.98 6.72 4.83
CA GLU A 142 5.76 8.15 4.57
C GLU A 142 7.07 8.89 4.26
N ILE A 143 8.15 8.58 4.97
CA ILE A 143 9.48 9.13 4.68
C ILE A 143 9.96 8.69 3.29
N HIS A 144 9.84 7.41 2.96
CA HIS A 144 10.22 6.93 1.62
C HIS A 144 9.39 7.58 0.51
N LEU A 145 8.08 7.75 0.72
CA LEU A 145 7.19 8.44 -0.22
C LEU A 145 7.60 9.90 -0.43
N LYS A 146 7.97 10.61 0.64
CA LYS A 146 8.47 12.00 0.54
C LYS A 146 9.81 12.11 -0.17
N ASN A 147 10.60 11.03 -0.17
CA ASN A 147 11.91 10.99 -0.79
C ASN A 147 11.88 10.56 -2.27
N LEU A 148 10.73 10.12 -2.80
CA LEU A 148 10.58 9.80 -4.22
C LEU A 148 10.74 11.07 -5.06
N ASP A 149 11.81 11.15 -5.84
CA ASP A 149 12.17 12.33 -6.60
C ASP A 149 12.81 11.92 -7.94
N ALA A 150 12.00 12.00 -9.00
CA ALA A 150 12.43 11.66 -10.36
C ALA A 150 13.59 12.55 -10.86
N GLY A 151 13.75 13.76 -10.32
CA GLY A 151 14.86 14.64 -10.67
C GLY A 151 16.19 14.09 -10.14
N LYS A 152 16.21 13.72 -8.86
CA LYS A 152 17.39 13.10 -8.24
C LYS A 152 17.74 11.76 -8.88
N ASP A 153 16.73 10.94 -9.18
CA ASP A 153 16.93 9.65 -9.83
C ASP A 153 17.54 9.80 -11.22
N LYS A 154 17.08 10.80 -11.99
CA LYS A 154 17.66 11.15 -13.29
C LYS A 154 19.12 11.62 -13.15
N ASP A 155 19.42 12.48 -12.18
CA ASP A 155 20.79 12.98 -11.99
C ASP A 155 21.73 11.84 -11.56
N LEU A 156 21.28 10.93 -10.70
CA LEU A 156 22.02 9.73 -10.32
C LEU A 156 22.27 8.81 -11.52
N PHE A 157 21.26 8.64 -12.39
CA PHE A 157 21.39 7.84 -13.61
C PHE A 157 22.42 8.42 -14.58
N LEU A 158 22.40 9.74 -14.79
CA LEU A 158 23.39 10.43 -15.64
C LEU A 158 24.80 10.32 -15.05
N PHE A 159 24.94 10.50 -13.73
CA PHE A 159 26.22 10.40 -13.04
C PHE A 159 26.81 8.98 -13.09
N ALA A 160 25.97 7.95 -13.00
CA ALA A 160 26.40 6.56 -13.06
C ALA A 160 26.84 6.11 -14.46
N ASN A 161 26.41 6.81 -15.53
CA ASN A 161 26.62 6.38 -16.92
C ASN A 161 27.35 7.45 -17.77
N PRO A 162 28.53 7.96 -17.36
CA PRO A 162 29.16 9.09 -18.04
C PRO A 162 29.55 8.80 -19.49
N VAL A 163 29.88 7.53 -19.82
CA VAL A 163 30.30 7.10 -21.16
C VAL A 163 29.25 7.39 -22.24
N HIS A 164 27.96 7.39 -21.89
CA HIS A 164 26.87 7.58 -22.85
C HIS A 164 26.32 9.02 -22.88
N PHE A 165 26.49 9.78 -21.80
CA PHE A 165 25.83 11.08 -21.63
C PHE A 165 26.77 12.27 -21.61
N GLN A 166 28.09 12.05 -21.55
CA GLN A 166 29.06 13.13 -21.62
C GLN A 166 29.12 13.72 -23.05
N PRO A 167 29.03 15.04 -23.22
CA PRO A 167 29.11 15.67 -24.53
C PRO A 167 30.46 15.38 -25.23
N PRO A 168 30.45 15.09 -26.55
CA PRO A 168 31.69 14.95 -27.31
C PRO A 168 32.42 16.28 -27.44
N VAL A 169 33.72 16.20 -27.80
CA VAL A 169 34.53 17.40 -28.08
C VAL A 169 33.91 18.18 -29.24
N PRO A 170 33.76 19.51 -29.15
CA PRO A 170 33.25 20.32 -30.24
C PRO A 170 34.07 20.17 -31.52
N PHE A 171 33.39 20.16 -32.66
CA PHE A 171 34.06 20.18 -33.95
C PHE A 171 34.88 21.46 -34.12
N GLN A 172 36.09 21.32 -34.65
CA GLN A 172 37.01 22.42 -34.90
C GLN A 172 37.11 22.70 -36.40
N TYR A 173 37.42 23.94 -36.76
CA TYR A 173 37.71 24.34 -38.14
C TYR A 173 38.93 23.55 -38.65
N GLN A 174 38.81 22.95 -39.84
CA GLN A 174 39.91 22.25 -40.51
C GLN A 174 40.36 23.07 -41.71
N PRO A 175 41.52 23.76 -41.64
CA PRO A 175 42.01 24.58 -42.74
C PRO A 175 42.36 23.71 -43.94
N HIS A 176 41.98 24.17 -45.14
CA HIS A 176 42.30 23.51 -46.40
C HIS A 176 43.21 24.39 -47.25
N GLY A 177 44.28 23.81 -47.82
CA GLY A 177 45.18 24.55 -48.72
C GLY A 177 46.00 25.66 -48.06
N GLY A 178 46.23 25.60 -46.74
CA GLY A 178 46.98 26.63 -46.01
C GLY A 178 46.16 27.86 -45.62
N ASP A 179 44.82 27.76 -45.60
CA ASP A 179 43.96 28.85 -45.15
C ASP A 179 44.21 29.18 -43.66
N GLU A 180 44.69 30.40 -43.41
CA GLU A 180 44.98 30.92 -42.07
C GLU A 180 43.77 31.62 -41.43
N VAL A 181 42.69 31.83 -42.18
CA VAL A 181 41.49 32.55 -41.70
C VAL A 181 40.48 31.58 -41.09
N SER A 182 40.33 31.64 -39.77
CA SER A 182 39.38 30.79 -39.02
C SER A 182 38.14 31.53 -38.51
N THR A 183 37.92 32.76 -38.96
CA THR A 183 36.82 33.64 -38.51
C THR A 183 36.01 34.17 -39.69
N VAL A 184 34.77 34.58 -39.42
CA VAL A 184 33.90 35.17 -40.45
C VAL A 184 34.39 36.58 -40.78
N VAL A 185 34.68 36.84 -42.06
CA VAL A 185 35.18 38.14 -42.54
C VAL A 185 34.05 38.96 -43.17
N GLY A 186 33.75 40.12 -42.60
CA GLY A 186 32.70 41.04 -43.09
C GLY A 186 33.17 42.38 -43.67
N HIS A 187 34.47 42.68 -43.65
CA HIS A 187 35.01 44.02 -43.95
C HIS A 187 35.08 44.39 -45.44
N HIS A 188 34.81 43.47 -46.36
CA HIS A 188 34.82 43.72 -47.80
C HIS A 188 33.42 44.13 -48.28
N ASP A 189 33.27 45.25 -49.00
CA ASP A 189 31.96 45.86 -49.34
C ASP A 189 30.93 44.86 -49.91
N ILE A 190 31.33 44.03 -50.88
CA ILE A 190 30.47 42.99 -51.48
C ILE A 190 30.00 41.95 -50.45
N LEU A 191 30.88 41.54 -49.53
CA LEU A 191 30.56 40.58 -48.46
C LEU A 191 29.71 41.23 -47.36
N TYR A 192 29.93 42.51 -47.09
CA TYR A 192 29.19 43.27 -46.09
C TYR A 192 27.69 43.32 -46.41
N ASP A 193 27.32 43.66 -47.64
CA ASP A 193 25.92 43.71 -48.08
C ASP A 193 25.26 42.32 -48.06
N GLU A 194 25.98 41.28 -48.51
CA GLU A 194 25.48 39.90 -48.49
C GLU A 194 25.26 39.39 -47.06
N LEU A 195 26.22 39.62 -46.16
CA LEU A 195 26.15 39.23 -44.76
C LEU A 195 25.06 40.01 -44.02
N THR A 196 24.89 41.30 -44.30
CA THR A 196 23.81 42.13 -43.73
C THR A 196 22.44 41.61 -44.17
N SER A 197 22.27 41.27 -45.45
CA SER A 197 21.03 40.67 -45.93
C SER A 197 20.77 39.29 -45.29
N LYS A 198 21.80 38.46 -45.13
CA LYS A 198 21.69 37.17 -44.42
C LYS A 198 21.35 37.36 -42.95
N TYR A 199 21.89 38.39 -42.30
CA TYR A 199 21.60 38.74 -40.91
C TYR A 199 20.13 39.09 -40.74
N ASP A 200 19.60 40.04 -41.52
CA ASP A 200 18.20 40.48 -41.43
C ASP A 200 17.21 39.33 -41.68
N ASN A 201 17.50 38.48 -42.68
CA ASN A 201 16.68 37.29 -42.96
C ASN A 201 16.74 36.27 -41.81
N SER A 202 17.92 36.05 -41.23
CA SER A 202 18.11 35.11 -40.11
C SER A 202 17.42 35.61 -38.85
N LEU A 203 17.53 36.90 -38.56
CA LEU A 203 16.87 37.56 -37.42
C LEU A 203 15.35 37.44 -37.51
N SER A 204 14.77 37.77 -38.68
CA SER A 204 13.33 37.62 -38.91
C SER A 204 12.86 36.16 -38.74
N ARG A 205 13.67 35.19 -39.21
CA ARG A 205 13.33 33.77 -39.06
C ARG A 205 13.43 33.29 -37.62
N VAL A 206 14.45 33.72 -36.86
CA VAL A 206 14.59 33.43 -35.42
C VAL A 206 13.38 33.95 -34.66
N GLU A 207 12.96 35.19 -34.92
CA GLU A 207 11.82 35.78 -34.22
C GLU A 207 10.52 35.01 -34.51
N THR A 208 10.32 34.61 -35.78
CA THR A 208 9.18 33.76 -36.16
C THR A 208 9.22 32.41 -35.42
N LEU A 209 10.38 31.74 -35.41
CA LEU A 209 10.54 30.45 -34.70
C LEU A 209 10.35 30.59 -33.20
N ARG A 210 10.80 31.71 -32.60
CA ARG A 210 10.64 32.01 -31.18
C ARG A 210 9.15 32.09 -30.82
N MET A 211 8.37 32.86 -31.58
CA MET A 211 6.92 32.95 -31.39
C MET A 211 6.22 31.59 -31.52
N GLU A 212 6.54 30.82 -32.57
CA GLU A 212 5.99 29.48 -32.77
C GLU A 212 6.36 28.51 -31.63
N THR A 213 7.58 28.58 -31.13
CA THR A 213 8.10 27.71 -30.07
C THR A 213 7.46 28.06 -28.72
N ASP A 214 7.27 29.35 -28.43
CA ASP A 214 6.58 29.83 -27.23
C ASP A 214 5.10 29.43 -27.22
N GLU A 215 4.42 29.45 -28.38
CA GLU A 215 3.04 28.99 -28.51
C GLU A 215 2.91 27.49 -28.25
N ILE A 216 3.81 26.67 -28.83
CA ILE A 216 3.82 25.22 -28.56
C ILE A 216 4.12 24.95 -27.08
N LYS A 217 5.07 25.67 -26.48
CA LYS A 217 5.40 25.51 -25.06
C LYS A 217 4.20 25.80 -24.16
N LYS A 218 3.46 26.88 -24.41
CA LYS A 218 2.21 27.18 -23.69
C LYS A 218 1.18 26.05 -23.82
N SER A 219 1.02 25.49 -25.01
CA SER A 219 0.13 24.33 -25.21
C SER A 219 0.60 23.09 -24.44
N LEU A 220 1.91 22.82 -24.43
CA LEU A 220 2.49 21.70 -23.67
C LEU A 220 2.29 21.88 -22.16
N ASP A 221 2.53 23.07 -21.63
CA ASP A 221 2.36 23.39 -20.22
C ASP A 221 0.88 23.26 -19.79
N ALA A 222 -0.05 23.70 -20.64
CA ALA A 222 -1.48 23.53 -20.41
C ALA A 222 -1.88 22.06 -20.35
N VAL A 223 -1.42 21.23 -21.29
CA VAL A 223 -1.70 19.78 -21.31
C VAL A 223 -1.10 19.08 -20.10
N LEU A 224 0.13 19.43 -19.70
CA LEU A 224 0.73 18.86 -18.48
C LEU A 224 -0.06 19.25 -17.23
N SER A 225 -0.54 20.48 -17.14
CA SER A 225 -1.39 20.91 -16.03
C SER A 225 -2.65 20.06 -15.96
N THR A 226 -3.39 19.94 -17.06
CA THR A 226 -4.66 19.17 -17.09
C THR A 226 -4.41 17.71 -16.72
N MET A 227 -3.35 17.10 -17.24
CA MET A 227 -2.98 15.72 -16.90
C MET A 227 -2.60 15.54 -15.43
N ARG A 228 -1.90 16.52 -14.83
CA ARG A 228 -1.55 16.49 -13.40
C ARG A 228 -2.81 16.62 -12.54
N ASP A 229 -3.68 17.56 -12.89
CA ASP A 229 -4.93 17.81 -12.17
C ASP A 229 -5.85 16.57 -12.20
N GLU A 230 -5.97 15.91 -13.36
CA GLU A 230 -6.69 14.64 -13.50
C GLU A 230 -6.10 13.54 -12.61
N ARG A 231 -4.78 13.40 -12.56
CA ARG A 231 -4.11 12.39 -11.71
C ARG A 231 -4.28 12.68 -10.21
N ILE A 232 -4.19 13.95 -9.79
CA ILE A 232 -4.39 14.36 -8.39
C ILE A 232 -5.81 14.07 -7.95
N ASN A 233 -6.82 14.39 -8.77
CA ASN A 233 -8.22 14.14 -8.47
C ASN A 233 -8.54 12.64 -8.27
N ILE A 234 -7.79 11.74 -8.91
CA ILE A 234 -7.95 10.28 -8.72
C ILE A 234 -7.33 9.82 -7.41
N LEU A 235 -6.15 10.33 -7.05
CA LEU A 235 -5.40 9.90 -5.87
C LEU A 235 -5.97 10.47 -4.56
N GLN A 236 -6.73 11.56 -4.62
CA GLN A 236 -7.43 12.15 -3.47
C GLN A 236 -8.80 11.53 -3.19
N GLU A 237 -9.21 10.47 -3.89
CA GLU A 237 -10.41 9.71 -3.51
C GLU A 237 -10.16 9.06 -2.14
N ASP A 238 -10.56 9.77 -1.09
CA ASP A 238 -10.31 9.41 0.31
C ASP A 238 -10.90 8.03 0.62
N VAL A 239 -10.03 7.02 0.57
CA VAL A 239 -10.36 5.61 0.84
C VAL A 239 -10.85 5.41 2.27
N THR A 240 -10.68 6.39 3.16
CA THR A 240 -11.26 6.37 4.51
C THR A 240 -12.77 6.19 4.45
N ARG A 241 -13.46 6.67 3.40
CA ARG A 241 -14.90 6.45 3.19
C ARG A 241 -15.27 4.97 3.04
N LEU A 242 -14.37 4.14 2.53
CA LEU A 242 -14.59 2.69 2.40
C LEU A 242 -14.70 2.02 3.77
N PHE A 243 -13.90 2.48 4.75
CA PHE A 243 -13.91 1.97 6.12
C PHE A 243 -15.11 2.46 6.94
N HIS A 244 -15.78 3.55 6.54
CA HIS A 244 -17.04 3.98 7.15
C HIS A 244 -18.23 3.08 6.77
N SER A 245 -18.13 2.29 5.69
CA SER A 245 -19.20 1.39 5.23
C SER A 245 -19.33 0.09 6.04
N LEU A 246 -18.33 -0.23 6.87
CA LEU A 246 -18.39 -1.37 7.80
C LEU A 246 -19.28 -1.10 9.02
N SER A 247 -19.87 0.10 9.13
CA SER A 247 -20.99 0.35 10.02
C SER A 247 -22.22 -0.42 9.50
N PRO A 248 -22.90 -1.24 10.34
CA PRO A 248 -23.96 -2.16 9.92
C PRO A 248 -25.22 -1.52 9.30
N LYS A 249 -25.21 -0.20 9.03
CA LYS A 249 -26.35 0.56 8.50
C LYS A 249 -26.20 0.98 7.02
N ASN A 250 -25.04 0.84 6.38
CA ASN A 250 -24.79 1.42 5.05
C ASN A 250 -24.36 0.40 3.98
N ASN A 251 -25.28 -0.48 3.57
CA ASN A 251 -25.07 -1.47 2.48
C ASN A 251 -25.19 -0.89 1.04
N LEU A 252 -25.28 0.43 0.86
CA LEU A 252 -25.62 1.05 -0.44
C LEU A 252 -24.44 1.21 -1.42
N ILE A 253 -23.20 0.90 -1.02
CA ILE A 253 -22.00 1.20 -1.84
C ILE A 253 -21.69 0.11 -2.90
N ILE A 254 -22.23 -1.11 -2.75
CA ILE A 254 -21.87 -2.25 -3.62
C ILE A 254 -22.37 -2.06 -5.07
N GLN A 255 -23.42 -1.26 -5.30
CA GLN A 255 -24.02 -1.07 -6.64
C GLN A 255 -23.28 -0.06 -7.54
N ASN A 256 -22.31 0.71 -7.02
CA ASN A 256 -21.59 1.74 -7.81
C ASN A 256 -20.28 1.25 -8.45
N THR A 257 -19.94 -0.03 -8.30
CA THR A 257 -18.67 -0.61 -8.79
C THR A 257 -18.60 -0.71 -10.33
N ASP A 258 -19.72 -0.89 -11.02
CA ASP A 258 -19.72 -1.00 -12.49
C ASP A 258 -19.62 0.35 -13.21
N VAL A 259 -20.22 1.41 -12.66
CA VAL A 259 -20.13 2.79 -13.17
C VAL A 259 -18.73 3.37 -12.96
N THR A 260 -18.10 3.05 -11.82
CA THR A 260 -16.71 3.42 -11.52
C THR A 260 -15.70 2.67 -12.40
N ARG A 261 -15.98 1.41 -12.77
CA ARG A 261 -15.14 0.64 -13.70
C ARG A 261 -15.19 1.19 -15.13
N SER A 262 -16.37 1.48 -15.66
CA SER A 262 -16.54 2.06 -17.01
C SER A 262 -15.93 3.47 -17.13
N SER A 263 -16.10 4.31 -16.11
CA SER A 263 -15.48 5.64 -16.04
C SER A 263 -13.95 5.59 -15.87
N SER A 264 -13.40 4.58 -15.18
CA SER A 264 -11.94 4.40 -15.09
C SER A 264 -11.30 3.98 -16.42
N LEU A 265 -11.97 3.13 -17.21
CA LEU A 265 -11.50 2.72 -18.54
C LEU A 265 -11.51 3.90 -19.53
N ARG A 266 -12.59 4.68 -19.55
CA ARG A 266 -12.66 5.91 -20.37
C ARG A 266 -11.58 6.91 -19.99
N ARG A 267 -11.35 7.14 -18.68
CA ARG A 267 -10.27 8.01 -18.18
C ARG A 267 -8.88 7.52 -18.62
N LYS A 268 -8.61 6.21 -18.56
CA LYS A 268 -7.33 5.64 -19.03
C LYS A 268 -7.11 5.91 -20.53
N GLN A 269 -8.15 5.76 -21.34
CA GLN A 269 -8.08 6.05 -22.77
C GLN A 269 -7.77 7.54 -23.04
N THR A 270 -8.48 8.46 -22.38
CA THR A 270 -8.24 9.91 -22.51
C THR A 270 -6.85 10.32 -22.03
N SER A 271 -6.34 9.70 -20.95
CA SER A 271 -4.96 9.93 -20.48
C SER A 271 -3.94 9.50 -21.54
N MET A 272 -4.13 8.35 -22.17
CA MET A 272 -3.23 7.85 -23.21
C MET A 272 -3.24 8.76 -24.46
N GLU A 273 -4.42 9.21 -24.89
CA GLU A 273 -4.56 10.15 -26.01
C GLU A 273 -3.84 11.48 -25.71
N SER A 274 -3.97 11.98 -24.48
CA SER A 274 -3.28 13.19 -24.02
C SER A 274 -1.76 13.01 -23.98
N GLU A 275 -1.26 11.84 -23.58
CA GLU A 275 0.17 11.50 -23.60
C GLU A 275 0.72 11.48 -25.03
N VAL A 276 0.01 10.83 -25.95
CA VAL A 276 0.41 10.77 -27.37
C VAL A 276 0.42 12.17 -27.98
N TYR A 277 -0.60 12.99 -27.70
CA TYR A 277 -0.64 14.38 -28.12
C TYR A 277 0.55 15.19 -27.57
N TYR A 278 0.82 15.05 -26.26
CA TYR A 278 1.93 15.73 -25.59
C TYR A 278 3.27 15.37 -26.23
N LEU A 279 3.56 14.09 -26.43
CA LEU A 279 4.80 13.62 -27.06
C LEU A 279 4.93 14.11 -28.51
N GLY A 280 3.83 14.08 -29.27
CA GLY A 280 3.80 14.61 -30.63
C GLY A 280 4.13 16.10 -30.67
N LYS A 281 3.50 16.90 -29.81
CA LYS A 281 3.80 18.34 -29.69
C LYS A 281 5.19 18.63 -29.16
N TYR A 282 5.71 17.81 -28.25
CA TYR A 282 7.06 17.97 -27.73
C TYR A 282 8.12 17.71 -28.81
N LYS A 283 7.87 16.73 -29.70
CA LYS A 283 8.70 16.52 -30.90
C LYS A 283 8.71 17.76 -31.80
N ASP A 284 7.54 18.35 -32.08
CA ASP A 284 7.45 19.58 -32.89
C ASP A 284 8.21 20.75 -32.23
N TYR A 285 8.07 20.90 -30.91
CA TYR A 285 8.83 21.87 -30.11
C TYR A 285 10.34 21.68 -30.29
N LEU A 286 10.85 20.45 -30.10
CA LEU A 286 12.27 20.15 -30.25
C LEU A 286 12.79 20.45 -31.66
N GLN A 287 12.04 20.11 -32.70
CA GLN A 287 12.45 20.38 -34.08
C GLN A 287 12.59 21.89 -34.35
N LYS A 288 11.64 22.70 -33.86
CA LYS A 288 11.67 24.15 -34.02
C LYS A 288 12.74 24.81 -33.16
N ALA A 289 12.86 24.41 -31.89
CA ALA A 289 13.90 24.89 -30.98
C ALA A 289 15.31 24.58 -31.51
N ASN A 290 15.54 23.38 -32.05
CA ASN A 290 16.81 23.02 -32.68
C ASN A 290 17.06 23.80 -33.97
N SER A 291 16.03 24.14 -34.75
CA SER A 291 16.18 25.05 -35.89
C SER A 291 16.52 26.47 -35.43
N GLN A 292 15.91 26.94 -34.35
CA GLN A 292 16.17 28.26 -33.79
C GLN A 292 17.63 28.34 -33.31
N ALA A 293 18.09 27.37 -32.52
CA ALA A 293 19.47 27.32 -32.03
C ALA A 293 20.51 27.37 -33.17
N ARG A 294 20.27 26.62 -34.26
CA ARG A 294 21.16 26.61 -35.44
C ARG A 294 21.20 27.94 -36.21
N ILE A 295 20.09 28.66 -36.28
CA ILE A 295 20.05 29.96 -36.96
C ILE A 295 20.63 31.04 -36.04
N GLN A 296 20.32 30.97 -34.74
CA GLN A 296 20.84 31.86 -33.72
C GLN A 296 22.37 31.84 -33.66
N SER A 297 22.99 30.65 -33.66
CA SER A 297 24.46 30.54 -33.65
C SER A 297 25.12 31.15 -34.89
N ARG A 298 24.45 31.07 -36.06
CA ARG A 298 24.93 31.72 -37.29
C ARG A 298 24.77 33.24 -37.23
N LEU A 299 23.67 33.69 -36.63
CA LEU A 299 23.36 35.10 -36.46
C LEU A 299 24.44 35.77 -35.60
N GLU A 300 24.81 35.14 -34.48
CA GLU A 300 25.88 35.60 -33.58
C GLU A 300 27.22 35.74 -34.33
N LEU A 301 27.63 34.73 -35.11
CA LEU A 301 28.86 34.81 -35.91
C LEU A 301 28.84 35.93 -36.97
N ILE A 302 27.69 36.19 -37.60
CA ILE A 302 27.54 37.27 -38.58
C ILE A 302 27.54 38.63 -37.87
N GLN A 303 26.89 38.72 -36.71
CA GLN A 303 26.84 39.94 -35.90
C GLN A 303 28.25 40.38 -35.50
N ASP A 304 29.06 39.45 -35.03
CA ASP A 304 30.47 39.68 -34.67
C ASP A 304 31.28 40.15 -35.88
N ALA A 305 31.12 39.50 -37.03
CA ALA A 305 31.83 39.85 -38.27
C ALA A 305 31.48 41.23 -38.84
N LEU A 306 30.25 41.70 -38.60
CA LEU A 306 29.76 43.00 -39.05
C LEU A 306 29.94 44.11 -38.00
N SER A 307 30.43 43.78 -36.79
CA SER A 307 30.52 44.69 -35.64
C SER A 307 29.19 45.41 -35.34
N ILE A 308 28.06 44.70 -35.55
CA ILE A 308 26.72 45.23 -35.26
C ILE A 308 26.52 45.18 -33.75
N ASP A 309 26.60 46.34 -33.12
CA ASP A 309 26.46 46.49 -31.68
C ASP A 309 25.08 45.98 -31.22
N ALA A 310 25.03 45.11 -30.21
CA ALA A 310 23.78 44.48 -29.74
C ALA A 310 22.74 45.51 -29.22
N SER A 311 23.20 46.73 -28.92
CA SER A 311 22.44 47.91 -28.54
C SER A 311 21.66 48.55 -29.71
N GLN A 312 22.00 48.23 -30.97
CA GLN A 312 21.34 48.69 -32.19
C GLN A 312 20.44 47.62 -32.80
N GLN A 313 19.66 46.89 -32.00
CA GLN A 313 18.59 46.04 -32.55
C GLN A 313 17.67 46.89 -33.43
N ARG A 314 17.86 46.82 -34.76
CA ARG A 314 16.94 47.38 -35.74
C ARG A 314 15.61 46.67 -35.54
N VAL A 315 14.62 47.40 -35.05
CA VAL A 315 13.23 46.99 -35.07
C VAL A 315 12.84 46.83 -36.53
N VAL A 316 12.85 45.59 -37.02
CA VAL A 316 12.40 45.28 -38.39
C VAL A 316 10.88 45.44 -38.41
N PRO A 317 10.31 46.33 -39.25
CA PRO A 317 8.87 46.47 -39.36
C PRO A 317 8.28 45.16 -39.89
N GLN A 318 7.27 44.65 -39.18
CA GLN A 318 6.51 43.46 -39.53
C GLN A 318 5.80 43.69 -40.87
N ARG A 319 6.43 43.28 -41.98
CA ARG A 319 5.79 43.29 -43.31
C ARG A 319 4.87 42.08 -43.40
N HIS A 320 3.57 42.34 -43.38
CA HIS A 320 2.54 41.38 -43.72
C HIS A 320 2.87 40.68 -45.06
N ALA A 321 2.71 39.36 -45.06
CA ALA A 321 3.04 38.47 -46.16
C ALA A 321 2.22 38.78 -47.44
N GLY A 322 2.75 39.64 -48.30
CA GLY A 322 2.39 39.69 -49.71
C GLY A 322 3.18 38.63 -50.47
N LYS A 323 2.47 37.67 -51.09
CA LYS A 323 3.05 36.59 -51.92
C LYS A 323 3.91 37.20 -53.05
N SER A 324 5.22 37.29 -52.84
CA SER A 324 6.18 37.62 -53.90
C SER A 324 6.57 36.33 -54.62
N MET A 325 6.11 36.18 -55.87
CA MET A 325 6.55 35.11 -56.76
C MET A 325 8.05 35.23 -57.02
N LYS A 326 8.85 34.43 -56.32
CA LYS A 326 10.24 34.21 -56.68
C LYS A 326 10.27 33.55 -58.06
N LYS A 327 10.81 34.24 -59.07
CA LYS A 327 11.16 33.62 -60.36
C LYS A 327 12.14 32.48 -60.10
N MET A 328 11.64 31.25 -60.13
CA MET A 328 12.47 30.04 -60.14
C MET A 328 13.43 30.12 -61.34
N ARG A 329 14.73 30.05 -61.08
CA ARG A 329 15.70 29.67 -62.10
C ARG A 329 15.31 28.27 -62.58
N LYS A 330 15.09 28.10 -63.89
CA LYS A 330 14.71 26.81 -64.48
C LYS A 330 15.83 25.81 -64.20
N ARG A 331 15.48 24.67 -63.59
CA ARG A 331 16.39 23.52 -63.47
C ARG A 331 16.89 23.13 -64.87
N PRO A 332 18.15 22.67 -65.00
CA PRO A 332 18.61 22.06 -66.25
C PRO A 332 17.64 20.94 -66.63
N LYS A 333 17.17 20.95 -67.88
CA LYS A 333 16.26 19.92 -68.38
C LYS A 333 17.04 18.61 -68.42
N SER A 334 16.48 17.55 -67.83
CA SER A 334 16.97 16.19 -68.06
C SER A 334 16.99 15.92 -69.57
N VAL A 335 18.04 15.28 -70.06
CA VAL A 335 18.23 14.94 -71.49
C VAL A 335 17.08 14.05 -72.00
N PHE A 336 16.39 13.36 -71.09
CA PHE A 336 15.24 12.51 -71.38
C PHE A 336 13.97 13.04 -70.71
N LYS A 337 12.87 13.10 -71.47
CA LYS A 337 11.53 13.54 -71.01
C LYS A 337 10.71 12.39 -70.42
N THR A 338 11.34 11.49 -69.68
CA THR A 338 10.66 10.36 -69.03
C THR A 338 10.74 10.50 -67.52
N THR A 339 9.67 10.14 -66.81
CA THR A 339 9.64 10.17 -65.35
C THR A 339 10.50 9.04 -64.79
N LEU A 340 11.61 9.37 -64.13
CA LEU A 340 12.57 8.39 -63.60
C LEU A 340 11.99 7.51 -62.48
N PHE A 341 10.94 7.96 -61.80
CA PHE A 341 10.27 7.22 -60.72
C PHE A 341 8.76 7.31 -60.90
N GLY A 342 8.08 6.15 -60.91
CA GLY A 342 6.62 6.05 -61.03
C GLY A 342 6.05 6.11 -62.46
N GLY A 343 6.88 6.01 -63.50
CA GLY A 343 6.45 5.85 -64.90
C GLY A 343 6.44 4.40 -65.37
N ASP A 344 5.92 4.17 -66.58
CA ASP A 344 5.96 2.87 -67.24
C ASP A 344 7.39 2.54 -67.73
N LEU A 345 7.86 1.33 -67.41
CA LEU A 345 9.24 0.91 -67.68
C LEU A 345 9.47 0.65 -69.18
N GLU A 346 8.44 0.18 -69.88
CA GLU A 346 8.52 -0.15 -71.31
C GLU A 346 8.63 1.12 -72.17
N GLU A 347 7.94 2.19 -71.77
CA GLU A 347 8.09 3.53 -72.35
C GLU A 347 9.50 4.09 -72.12
N TYR A 348 10.09 3.89 -70.93
CA TYR A 348 11.45 4.32 -70.63
C TYR A 348 12.50 3.64 -71.52
N ILE A 349 12.42 2.32 -71.70
CA ILE A 349 13.35 1.54 -72.53
C ILE A 349 13.26 1.99 -73.99
N SER A 350 12.04 2.24 -74.49
CA SER A 350 11.84 2.69 -75.88
C SER A 350 12.48 4.05 -76.19
N ILE A 351 12.57 4.95 -75.20
CA ILE A 351 13.07 6.32 -75.37
C ILE A 351 14.57 6.43 -75.07
N THR A 352 15.05 5.67 -74.08
CA THR A 352 16.44 5.79 -73.60
C THR A 352 17.36 4.70 -74.15
N GLY A 353 16.81 3.58 -74.61
CA GLY A 353 17.57 2.44 -75.13
C GLY A 353 18.34 1.67 -74.06
N THR A 354 18.12 1.97 -72.78
CA THR A 354 18.77 1.34 -71.62
C THR A 354 17.75 0.58 -70.79
N ASP A 355 18.06 -0.68 -70.46
CA ASP A 355 17.16 -1.57 -69.72
C ASP A 355 16.88 -1.10 -68.28
N ILE A 356 17.84 -0.36 -67.68
CA ILE A 356 17.77 0.12 -66.29
C ILE A 356 18.24 1.59 -66.26
N PRO A 357 17.53 2.49 -65.55
CA PRO A 357 17.99 3.87 -65.40
C PRO A 357 19.35 3.95 -64.69
N CYS A 358 20.28 4.76 -65.19
CA CYS A 358 21.64 4.88 -64.62
C CYS A 358 21.67 5.27 -63.14
N VAL A 359 20.62 5.94 -62.63
CA VAL A 359 20.48 6.25 -61.19
C VAL A 359 20.33 4.96 -60.39
N VAL A 360 19.57 3.99 -60.90
CA VAL A 360 19.37 2.69 -60.28
C VAL A 360 20.65 1.86 -60.36
N GLU A 361 21.36 1.88 -61.50
CA GLU A 361 22.68 1.24 -61.61
C GLU A 361 23.69 1.82 -60.62
N SER A 362 23.76 3.16 -60.52
CA SER A 362 24.63 3.83 -59.55
C SER A 362 24.24 3.51 -58.11
N CYS A 363 22.93 3.38 -57.81
CA CYS A 363 22.47 2.95 -56.49
C CYS A 363 22.83 1.49 -56.20
N ILE A 364 22.70 0.58 -57.17
CA ILE A 364 23.10 -0.83 -57.03
C ILE A 364 24.61 -0.92 -56.81
N GLU A 365 25.39 -0.17 -57.57
CA GLU A 365 26.86 -0.14 -57.43
C GLU A 365 27.26 0.44 -56.07
N PHE A 366 26.61 1.50 -55.61
CA PHE A 366 26.86 2.09 -54.29
C PHE A 366 26.47 1.15 -53.14
N ILE A 367 25.33 0.46 -53.23
CA ILE A 367 24.90 -0.54 -52.25
C ILE A 367 25.80 -1.77 -52.31
N SER A 368 26.30 -2.16 -53.48
CA SER A 368 27.25 -3.27 -53.60
C SER A 368 28.64 -2.92 -53.04
N LEU A 369 29.05 -1.65 -53.12
CA LEU A 369 30.34 -1.19 -52.59
C LEU A 369 30.30 -0.89 -51.07
N TYR A 370 29.16 -0.40 -50.56
CA TYR A 370 29.05 0.18 -49.22
C TYR A 370 27.88 -0.36 -48.39
N GLY A 371 27.08 -1.27 -48.94
CA GLY A 371 26.04 -1.96 -48.18
C GLY A 371 26.69 -2.96 -47.25
N GLU A 372 26.70 -2.66 -45.96
CA GLU A 372 27.04 -3.66 -44.96
C GLU A 372 25.98 -4.76 -44.94
N ASP A 373 26.41 -6.01 -45.10
CA ASP A 373 25.59 -7.17 -44.79
C ASP A 373 25.08 -7.05 -43.35
N PRO A 374 23.77 -7.17 -43.09
CA PRO A 374 23.30 -7.26 -41.72
C PRO A 374 23.89 -8.52 -41.10
N LEU A 375 24.74 -8.33 -40.08
CA LEU A 375 25.29 -9.41 -39.27
C LEU A 375 24.19 -10.42 -38.90
N PRO A 376 24.43 -11.73 -39.05
CA PRO A 376 23.55 -12.74 -38.50
C PRO A 376 23.88 -12.88 -37.01
N ASP A 377 22.94 -12.55 -36.13
CA ASP A 377 22.93 -13.12 -34.78
C ASP A 377 21.69 -13.99 -34.60
N LEU A 378 21.96 -15.29 -34.48
CA LEU A 378 21.37 -16.28 -33.58
C LEU A 378 21.31 -17.64 -34.29
N GLY A 379 22.12 -18.56 -33.79
CA GLY A 379 22.23 -19.91 -34.32
C GLY A 379 20.91 -20.66 -34.30
N ALA A 380 20.62 -21.37 -35.39
CA ALA A 380 20.47 -22.82 -35.40
C ALA A 380 19.97 -23.30 -36.77
N LYS A 381 20.82 -24.13 -37.40
CA LYS A 381 20.48 -25.21 -38.36
C LYS A 381 19.58 -24.88 -39.54
N GLY A 382 20.20 -24.76 -40.72
CA GLY A 382 19.55 -24.94 -42.01
C GLY A 382 20.58 -24.85 -43.13
N ASP A 383 20.60 -25.84 -44.00
CA ASP A 383 21.67 -26.17 -44.96
C ASP A 383 22.17 -25.02 -45.85
N VAL A 384 23.49 -25.02 -46.02
CA VAL A 384 24.25 -24.20 -46.96
C VAL A 384 23.89 -24.61 -48.39
N HIS A 385 23.15 -23.77 -49.10
CA HIS A 385 23.19 -23.70 -50.56
C HIS A 385 23.80 -22.36 -50.97
N LEU A 386 25.06 -22.43 -51.41
CA LEU A 386 25.81 -21.33 -52.01
C LEU A 386 24.99 -20.67 -53.12
N TRP A 387 24.80 -19.35 -53.05
CA TRP A 387 24.47 -18.57 -54.24
C TRP A 387 25.73 -18.45 -55.10
N PRO A 388 25.68 -18.83 -56.39
CA PRO A 388 26.86 -18.77 -57.25
C PRO A 388 27.21 -17.32 -57.54
N ALA A 389 28.52 -17.02 -57.50
CA ALA A 389 29.09 -15.76 -57.94
C ALA A 389 28.60 -15.44 -59.37
N TYR A 390 28.08 -14.22 -59.57
CA TYR A 390 27.63 -13.75 -60.87
C TYR A 390 28.83 -13.57 -61.81
N SER A 391 29.16 -14.60 -62.56
CA SER A 391 30.01 -14.53 -63.74
C SER A 391 29.24 -13.90 -64.89
N LYS A 392 29.82 -12.86 -65.51
CA LYS A 392 29.31 -12.20 -66.73
C LYS A 392 28.85 -13.21 -67.78
N PRO A 393 27.60 -13.12 -68.29
CA PRO A 393 27.25 -13.70 -69.58
C PRO A 393 27.27 -12.62 -70.66
N THR A 394 28.10 -12.89 -71.67
CA THR A 394 28.04 -12.32 -73.01
C THR A 394 26.64 -12.47 -73.61
N SER A 395 26.13 -11.38 -74.19
CA SER A 395 25.17 -11.31 -75.30
C SER A 395 24.04 -12.37 -75.38
N GLY A 396 22.79 -11.93 -75.15
CA GLY A 396 21.61 -12.52 -75.79
C GLY A 396 20.46 -12.93 -74.86
N ASN A 397 19.32 -12.27 -75.09
CA ASN A 397 17.94 -12.69 -74.83
C ASN A 397 17.41 -12.72 -73.38
N PHE A 398 16.58 -11.70 -73.11
CA PHE A 398 15.49 -11.66 -72.12
C PHE A 398 14.54 -12.86 -72.23
N LEU A 399 13.96 -13.27 -71.10
CA LEU A 399 12.50 -13.44 -70.96
C LEU A 399 12.09 -13.76 -69.50
N HIS A 400 11.16 -12.94 -69.01
CA HIS A 400 10.09 -13.26 -68.05
C HIS A 400 10.44 -13.90 -66.70
N ARG A 401 10.28 -13.12 -65.61
CA ARG A 401 9.40 -13.49 -64.48
C ARG A 401 9.09 -12.29 -63.59
N SER A 402 7.78 -12.04 -63.50
CA SER A 402 7.12 -10.93 -62.84
C SER A 402 7.29 -10.98 -61.31
N PHE A 403 7.68 -9.85 -60.72
CA PHE A 403 7.59 -9.58 -59.28
C PHE A 403 6.19 -9.03 -58.97
N GLN A 404 5.49 -9.67 -58.04
CA GLN A 404 4.26 -9.19 -57.44
C GLN A 404 4.60 -8.82 -55.99
N LEU A 405 4.63 -7.52 -55.69
CA LEU A 405 4.89 -6.96 -54.36
C LEU A 405 3.56 -6.67 -53.65
N ILE A 406 3.49 -7.05 -52.37
CA ILE A 406 2.69 -6.38 -51.33
C ILE A 406 3.66 -5.54 -50.50
#